data_AF-A0A4U1MKU6-F1
#
_entry.id   AF-A0A4U1MKU6-F1
#
_cell.length_a   1.000
_cell.length_b   1.000
_cell.length_c   1.000
_cell.angle_alpha   90.00
_cell.angle_beta   90.00
_cell.angle_gamma   90.00
#
_symmetry.space_group_name_H-M   'P 1'
#
loop_
_entity.id
_entity.type
_entity.pdbx_description
1 polymer ?
#
loop_
_entity_poly.entity_id
_entity_poly.type
_entity_poly.pdbx_seq_one_letter_code
_entity_poly.pdbx_strand_id
1 'polypeptide(L)'
;MIKKENFKSISLTCLIVSVLVWVPNVVFQVSSPLWILTFFIAPLGIVFAALIKKNWLIIMNTMMFFSFFILMFLGYFANYITDGKP
;
A
#
# COMPACT_ATOMS: atom_id res chain seq x y z
N MET A 1 23.68 9.62 -14.76
CA MET A 1 23.46 8.16 -14.66
C MET A 1 22.81 7.88 -13.31
N ILE A 2 21.49 7.61 -13.27
CA ILE A 2 20.79 7.36 -12.00
C ILE A 2 21.30 6.02 -11.45
N LYS A 3 21.92 6.03 -10.27
CA LYS A 3 22.44 4.82 -9.63
C LYS A 3 21.28 3.92 -9.20
N LYS A 4 21.45 2.59 -9.28
CA LYS A 4 20.45 1.59 -8.82
C LYS A 4 20.00 1.82 -7.37
N GLU A 5 20.90 2.33 -6.53
CA GLU A 5 20.65 2.77 -5.15
C GLU A 5 19.48 3.77 -5.05
N ASN A 6 19.40 4.72 -6.00
CA ASN A 6 18.40 5.78 -5.98
C ASN A 6 17.01 5.23 -6.28
N PHE A 7 16.89 4.33 -7.27
CA PHE A 7 15.61 3.69 -7.59
C PHE A 7 15.11 2.80 -6.45
N LYS A 8 16.02 2.12 -5.74
CA LYS A 8 15.69 1.36 -4.53
C LYS A 8 15.13 2.29 -3.46
N SER A 9 15.81 3.41 -3.20
CA SER A 9 15.38 4.40 -2.22
C SER A 9 14.01 4.98 -2.56
N ILE A 10 13.77 5.37 -3.82
CA ILE A 10 12.48 5.89 -4.27
C ILE A 10 11.36 4.86 -4.11
N SER A 11 11.58 3.62 -4.54
CA SER A 11 10.59 2.55 -4.38
C SER A 11 10.28 2.25 -2.90
N LEU A 12 11.29 2.31 -2.04
CA LEU A 12 11.12 2.17 -0.59
C LEU A 12 10.33 3.33 0.01
N THR A 13 10.61 4.56 -0.41
CA THR A 13 9.85 5.75 0.01
C THR A 13 8.39 5.65 -0.45
N CYS A 14 8.13 5.21 -1.69
CA CYS A 14 6.76 4.95 -2.17
C CYS A 14 6.02 3.94 -1.28
N LEU A 15 6.71 2.85 -0.90
CA LEU A 15 6.15 1.84 0.00
C LEU A 15 5.83 2.43 1.38
N ILE A 16 6.78 3.14 2.00
CA ILE A 16 6.61 3.74 3.34
C ILE A 16 5.47 4.77 3.32
N VAL A 17 5.45 5.67 2.34
CA VAL A 17 4.38 6.66 2.22
C VAL A 17 3.03 5.99 2.02
N SER A 18 2.96 4.94 1.19
CA SER A 18 1.72 4.18 1.00
C SER A 18 1.20 3.57 2.31
N VAL A 19 2.09 3.11 3.19
CA VAL A 19 1.72 2.60 4.52
C VAL A 19 1.30 3.74 5.45
N LEU A 20 2.04 4.85 5.49
CA LEU A 20 1.74 5.99 6.36
C LEU A 20 0.39 6.64 6.06
N VAL A 21 0.03 6.67 4.79
CA VAL A 21 -1.26 7.19 4.31
C VAL A 21 -2.46 6.41 4.90
N TRP A 22 -2.27 5.16 5.32
CA TRP A 22 -3.32 4.36 5.98
C TRP A 22 -3.48 4.67 7.47
N VAL A 23 -2.52 5.36 8.11
CA VAL A 23 -2.52 5.63 9.56
C VAL A 23 -3.81 6.32 10.04
N PRO A 24 -4.34 7.36 9.37
CA PRO A 24 -5.62 7.98 9.76
C PRO A 24 -6.79 7.00 9.82
N ASN A 25 -6.87 6.10 8.83
CA ASN A 25 -7.98 5.16 8.70
C ASN A 25 -7.84 3.95 9.64
N VAL A 26 -6.63 3.37 9.76
CA VAL A 26 -6.42 2.13 10.53
C VAL A 26 -6.12 2.39 12.01
N VAL A 27 -5.32 3.42 12.32
CA VAL A 27 -4.88 3.68 13.70
C VAL A 27 -5.84 4.63 14.41
N PHE A 28 -6.17 5.75 13.76
CA PHE A 28 -7.03 6.77 14.35
C PHE A 28 -8.52 6.53 14.09
N GLN A 29 -8.88 5.56 13.24
CA GLN A 29 -10.26 5.25 12.85
C GLN A 29 -11.01 6.47 12.29
N VAL A 30 -10.27 7.41 11.68
CA VAL A 30 -10.81 8.60 11.01
C VAL A 30 -10.92 8.30 9.52
N SER A 31 -12.15 8.32 9.01
CA SER A 31 -12.42 8.17 7.57
C SER A 31 -11.77 9.30 6.78
N SER A 32 -10.61 9.03 6.21
CA SER A 32 -9.81 10.00 5.46
C SER A 32 -9.53 9.48 4.06
N PRO A 33 -9.82 10.25 3.00
CA PRO A 33 -9.61 9.83 1.61
C PRO A 33 -8.13 9.74 1.22
N LEU A 34 -7.20 10.02 2.15
CA LEU A 34 -5.76 9.96 1.89
C LEU A 34 -5.33 8.63 1.30
N TRP A 35 -5.96 7.50 1.68
CA TRP A 35 -5.68 6.17 1.15
C TRP A 35 -5.74 6.09 -0.39
N ILE A 36 -6.49 6.96 -1.07
CA ILE A 36 -6.55 7.04 -2.55
C ILE A 36 -5.16 7.32 -3.14
N LEU A 37 -4.28 8.01 -2.42
CA LEU A 37 -2.90 8.27 -2.86
C LEU A 37 -2.10 6.99 -3.09
N THR A 38 -2.46 5.88 -2.42
CA THR A 38 -1.79 4.58 -2.64
C THR A 38 -1.95 4.09 -4.07
N PHE A 39 -3.05 4.41 -4.77
CA PHE A 39 -3.24 4.04 -6.18
C PHE A 39 -2.30 4.78 -7.14
N PHE A 40 -1.70 5.89 -6.72
CA PHE A 40 -0.72 6.63 -7.52
C PHE A 40 0.72 6.32 -7.07
N ILE A 41 0.94 6.28 -5.76
CA ILE A 41 2.27 6.09 -5.16
C ILE A 41 2.75 4.65 -5.31
N ALA A 42 1.87 3.66 -5.11
CA ALA A 42 2.27 2.26 -5.19
C ALA A 42 2.69 1.83 -6.62
N PRO A 43 1.99 2.19 -7.71
CA PRO A 43 2.46 1.91 -9.07
C PRO A 43 3.81 2.54 -9.39
N LEU A 44 4.08 3.75 -8.91
CA LEU A 44 5.42 4.35 -9.03
C LEU A 44 6.47 3.47 -8.33
N GLY A 45 6.18 3.03 -7.11
CA GLY A 45 7.03 2.11 -6.36
C GLY A 45 7.27 0.78 -7.09
N ILE A 46 6.24 0.21 -7.74
CA ILE A 46 6.33 -1.00 -8.58
C ILE A 46 7.26 -0.76 -9.76
N VAL A 47 7.07 0.33 -10.51
CA VAL A 47 7.90 0.66 -11.69
C VAL A 47 9.36 0.80 -11.29
N PHE A 48 9.66 1.57 -10.23
CA PHE A 48 11.04 1.73 -9.77
C PHE A 48 11.65 0.43 -9.25
N ALA A 49 10.87 -0.44 -8.58
CA ALA A 49 11.32 -1.76 -8.16
C ALA A 49 11.61 -2.71 -9.33
N ALA A 50 10.78 -2.65 -10.38
CA ALA A 50 10.94 -3.44 -11.60
C ALA A 50 12.22 -3.06 -12.36
N LEU A 51 12.55 -1.76 -12.45
CA LEU A 51 13.78 -1.27 -13.09
C LEU A 51 15.06 -1.81 -12.44
N ILE A 52 15.03 -2.08 -11.12
CA ILE A 52 16.16 -2.67 -10.38
C ILE A 52 16.01 -4.18 -10.14
N LYS A 53 14.96 -4.81 -10.70
CA LYS A 53 14.64 -6.24 -10.56
C LYS A 53 14.58 -6.71 -9.10
N LYS A 54 14.02 -5.89 -8.20
CA LYS A 54 13.87 -6.23 -6.77
C LYS A 54 12.47 -6.78 -6.51
N ASN A 55 12.32 -8.10 -6.70
CA ASN A 55 11.03 -8.80 -6.59
C ASN A 55 10.30 -8.52 -5.28
N TRP A 56 10.99 -8.48 -4.14
CA TRP A 56 10.37 -8.14 -2.86
C TRP A 56 9.68 -6.76 -2.87
N LEU A 57 10.35 -5.72 -3.39
CA LEU A 57 9.77 -4.38 -3.46
C LEU A 57 8.61 -4.30 -4.45
N ILE A 58 8.66 -5.07 -5.54
CA ILE A 58 7.54 -5.20 -6.49
C ILE A 58 6.34 -5.78 -5.73
N ILE A 59 6.50 -6.92 -5.05
CA ILE A 59 5.43 -7.60 -4.32
C ILE A 59 4.84 -6.68 -3.25
N MET A 60 5.68 -6.02 -2.44
CA MET A 60 5.20 -5.13 -1.38
C MET A 60 4.42 -3.92 -1.92
N ASN A 61 4.91 -3.26 -2.97
CA ASN A 61 4.16 -2.16 -3.57
C ASN A 61 2.87 -2.65 -4.26
N THR A 62 2.87 -3.83 -4.89
CA THR A 62 1.65 -4.45 -5.42
C THR A 62 0.64 -4.76 -4.32
N MET A 63 1.07 -5.29 -3.18
CA MET A 63 0.19 -5.50 -2.04
C MET A 63 -0.40 -4.18 -1.54
N MET A 64 0.40 -3.11 -1.48
CA MET A 64 -0.11 -1.79 -1.13
C MET A 64 -1.10 -1.23 -2.15
N PHE A 65 -0.91 -1.49 -3.45
CA PHE A 65 -1.88 -1.10 -4.48
C PHE A 65 -3.25 -1.76 -4.27
N PHE A 66 -3.26 -3.04 -3.88
CA PHE A 66 -4.49 -3.76 -3.58
C PHE A 66 -4.98 -3.61 -2.12
N SER A 67 -4.26 -2.84 -1.29
CA SER A 67 -4.51 -2.76 0.16
C SER A 67 -5.93 -2.36 0.51
N PHE A 68 -6.55 -1.46 -0.27
CA PHE A 68 -7.93 -1.05 -0.05
C PHE A 68 -8.90 -2.23 -0.09
N PHE A 69 -8.81 -3.06 -1.14
CA PHE A 69 -9.68 -4.23 -1.30
C PHE A 69 -9.43 -5.27 -0.21
N ILE A 70 -8.15 -5.48 0.14
CA ILE A 70 -7.76 -6.42 1.20
C ILE A 70 -8.35 -5.98 2.54
N LEU A 71 -8.15 -4.72 2.92
CA LEU A 71 -8.63 -4.19 4.20
C LEU A 71 -10.16 -4.15 4.27
N MET A 72 -10.84 -3.79 3.17
CA MET A 72 -12.29 -3.83 3.09
C MET A 72 -12.83 -5.26 3.28
N PHE A 73 -12.26 -6.23 2.54
CA PHE A 73 -12.65 -7.62 2.69
C PHE A 73 -12.46 -8.12 4.11
N LEU A 74 -11.30 -7.86 4.73
CA LEU A 74 -11.02 -8.24 6.11
C LEU A 74 -11.98 -7.57 7.10
N GLY A 75 -12.32 -6.30 6.89
CA GLY A 75 -13.28 -5.57 7.72
C GLY A 75 -14.67 -6.20 7.69
N TYR A 76 -15.21 -6.49 6.50
CA TYR A 76 -16.51 -7.17 6.38
C TYR A 76 -16.47 -8.59 6.91
N PHE A 77 -15.42 -9.34 6.60
CA PHE A 77 -15.26 -10.71 7.06
C PHE A 77 -15.21 -10.79 8.60
N ALA A 78 -14.48 -9.87 9.24
CA ALA A 78 -14.44 -9.77 10.70
C ALA A 78 -15.83 -9.46 11.28
N ASN A 79 -16.53 -8.46 10.74
CA ASN A 79 -17.90 -8.11 11.17
C ASN A 79 -18.89 -9.27 11.00
N TYR A 80 -18.81 -9.99 9.87
CA TYR A 80 -19.67 -11.15 9.61
C TYR A 80 -19.47 -12.25 10.65
N ILE A 81 -18.22 -12.54 11.03
CA ILE A 81 -17.90 -13.55 12.04
C ILE A 81 -18.34 -13.11 13.44
N THR A 82 -18.24 -11.81 13.77
CA THR A 82 -18.54 -11.33 15.13
C THR A 82 -20.02 -11.02 15.36
N ASP A 83 -20.70 -10.39 14.40
CA ASP A 83 -22.07 -9.89 14.56
C ASP A 83 -23.11 -10.65 13.71
N GLY A 84 -22.68 -11.56 12.83
CA GLY A 84 -23.57 -12.36 11.98
C GLY A 84 -24.40 -11.55 10.97
N LYS A 85 -24.10 -10.25 10.82
CA LYS A 85 -24.73 -9.35 9.86
C LYS A 85 -23.73 -9.09 8.72
N PRO A 86 -24.18 -9.18 7.45
CA PRO A 86 -23.35 -8.89 6.29
C PRO A 86 -22.88 -7.42 6.27
#